data_AF-A0A8J2K4J8-F1
#
_entry.id   AF-A0A8J2K4J8-F1
#
_cell.length_a   1.000
_cell.length_b   1.000
_cell.length_c   1.000
_cell.angle_alpha   90.00
_cell.angle_beta   90.00
_cell.angle_gamma   90.00
#
_symmetry.space_group_name_H-M   'P 1'
#
loop_
_entity.id
_entity.type
_entity.pdbx_description
1 polymer ?
#
loop_
_entity_poly.entity_id
_entity_poly.type
_entity_poly.pdbx_seq_one_letter_code
_entity_poly.pdbx_strand_id
1 'polypeptide(L)'
;MALMMNTLGRAQAQSDAQEKSQASSPEGEQAPKEKDTSHEMVVACCRFLCYFCRTSRQNQKAMFEHLSFLLEHSNILLSRPSLRGSTPLDVAYSSLMDNTELALALREHLLEKIAVYLSRCGLQSNTELVEKGYPDLGWDPVEGERYLDFLRFCVWVSGESVEENANLVIRLLIRRPECLGPALRGEGEGLLRAIIDANKMSDRIAARNAQVDVEGVSGLNVDHPLPEGEEDEDYIDTGAAILSFYCTLVDVLGRCAPDTKIIAQGKNDSLRARAILRSLVPLEDLTGALSLRFSLQSFTIPGEGPKSDMPPGLVPNHKQSIVLFLERVYGIEDRDLFFKLLEEAFLPDLRAATMLDRLDGGDSDMGLALNRYIGNSILPLLI
;
A
#
# COMPACT_ATOMS: atom_id res chain seq x y z
N MET A 1 27.12 4.43 2.73
CA MET A 1 26.55 4.34 4.10
C MET A 1 26.95 5.48 5.02
N ALA A 2 28.23 5.74 5.31
CA ALA A 2 28.61 6.80 6.25
C ALA A 2 28.03 8.19 5.91
N LEU A 3 28.03 8.59 4.64
CA LEU A 3 27.40 9.85 4.19
C LEU A 3 25.88 9.87 4.48
N MET A 4 25.18 8.79 4.13
CA MET A 4 23.74 8.64 4.40
C MET A 4 23.45 8.70 5.90
N MET A 5 24.22 7.99 6.73
CA MET A 5 24.05 7.97 8.19
C MET A 5 24.19 9.38 8.80
N ASN A 6 25.22 10.12 8.38
CA ASN A 6 25.44 11.49 8.84
C ASN A 6 24.31 12.43 8.37
N THR A 7 23.78 12.21 7.18
CA THR A 7 22.70 13.05 6.61
C THR A 7 21.37 12.75 7.28
N LEU A 8 21.05 11.49 7.53
CA LEU A 8 19.84 11.08 8.26
C LEU A 8 19.83 11.59 9.69
N GLY A 9 20.97 11.51 10.40
CA GLY A 9 21.08 12.07 11.74
C GLY A 9 20.86 13.59 11.78
N ARG A 10 21.24 14.30 10.72
CA ARG A 10 20.95 15.75 10.59
C ARG A 10 19.48 16.01 10.23
N ALA A 11 18.90 15.25 9.31
CA ALA A 11 17.51 15.37 8.90
C ALA A 11 16.55 15.08 10.08
N GLN A 12 16.81 14.02 10.85
CA GLN A 12 16.02 13.70 12.06
C GLN A 12 16.13 14.79 13.13
N ALA A 13 17.32 15.36 13.33
CA ALA A 13 17.48 16.46 14.28
C ALA A 13 16.73 17.73 13.83
N GLN A 14 16.58 17.94 12.53
CA GLN A 14 15.80 19.05 11.97
C GLN A 14 14.29 18.82 12.14
N SER A 15 13.79 17.61 11.89
CA SER A 15 12.37 17.27 12.11
C SER A 15 11.98 17.38 13.59
N ASP A 16 12.80 16.84 14.49
CA ASP A 16 12.55 16.89 15.94
C ASP A 16 12.60 18.32 16.50
N ALA A 17 13.41 19.20 15.90
CA ALA A 17 13.50 20.60 16.29
C ALA A 17 12.29 21.43 15.82
N GLN A 18 11.73 21.12 14.65
CA GLN A 18 10.47 21.70 14.18
C GLN A 18 9.29 21.30 15.06
N GLU A 19 9.18 20.01 15.42
CA GLU A 19 8.12 19.53 16.33
C GLU A 19 8.20 20.17 17.73
N LYS A 20 9.42 20.36 18.29
CA LYS A 20 9.60 20.93 19.63
C LYS A 20 9.42 22.44 19.70
N SER A 21 9.78 23.18 18.64
CA SER A 21 9.63 24.64 18.62
C SER A 21 8.16 25.09 18.48
N GLN A 22 7.29 24.21 17.98
CA GLN A 22 5.85 24.50 17.83
C GLN A 22 5.02 24.15 19.08
N ALA A 23 5.54 23.34 20.01
CA ALA A 23 4.88 23.05 21.29
C ALA A 23 4.98 24.18 22.33
N SER A 24 5.80 25.22 22.07
CA SER A 24 5.95 26.36 22.98
C SER A 24 6.29 27.65 22.23
N SER A 25 5.27 28.42 21.81
CA SER A 25 5.15 29.89 21.87
C SER A 25 4.10 30.42 20.87
N PRO A 26 3.27 31.42 21.24
CA PRO A 26 2.47 32.19 20.29
C PRO A 26 3.27 33.36 19.69
N GLU A 27 3.03 33.62 18.41
CA GLU A 27 3.36 34.83 17.63
C GLU A 27 4.84 35.25 17.46
N GLY A 28 5.26 35.33 16.19
CA GLY A 28 6.25 36.31 15.73
C GLY A 28 7.54 35.75 15.09
N GLU A 29 7.79 36.20 13.87
CA GLU A 29 9.01 36.05 13.04
C GLU A 29 9.23 34.69 12.33
N GLN A 30 8.70 34.59 11.11
CA GLN A 30 9.17 33.62 10.11
C GLN A 30 10.61 33.98 9.69
N ALA A 31 11.58 33.26 10.27
CA ALA A 31 12.94 33.18 9.75
C ALA A 31 12.93 32.54 8.33
N PRO A 32 13.86 32.93 7.44
CA PRO A 32 13.87 32.42 6.06
C PRO A 32 14.09 30.91 6.07
N LYS A 33 13.21 30.14 5.42
CA LYS A 33 13.36 28.69 5.21
C LYS A 33 14.70 28.42 4.52
N GLU A 34 15.70 27.96 5.28
CA GLU A 34 16.91 27.37 4.70
C GLU A 34 16.47 26.22 3.78
N LYS A 35 16.91 26.28 2.52
CA LYS A 35 16.57 25.31 1.50
C LYS A 35 16.95 23.90 1.98
N ASP A 36 16.03 22.96 1.84
CA ASP A 36 15.99 21.66 2.49
C ASP A 36 17.00 20.64 1.92
N THR A 37 18.27 21.04 1.87
CA THR A 37 19.38 20.33 1.21
C THR A 37 19.70 18.97 1.85
N SER A 38 19.29 18.75 3.10
CA SER A 38 19.45 17.47 3.80
C SER A 38 18.53 16.41 3.21
N HIS A 39 17.25 16.72 2.98
CA HIS A 39 16.27 15.78 2.42
C HIS A 39 16.58 15.43 0.95
N GLU A 40 16.98 16.41 0.12
CA GLU A 40 17.43 16.14 -1.26
C GLU A 40 18.62 15.16 -1.30
N MET A 41 19.59 15.34 -0.39
CA MET A 41 20.73 14.44 -0.28
C MET A 41 20.34 13.04 0.22
N VAL A 42 19.39 12.94 1.15
CA VAL A 42 18.82 11.65 1.59
C VAL A 42 18.19 10.92 0.41
N VAL A 43 17.34 11.59 -0.36
CA VAL A 43 16.66 11.01 -1.53
C VAL A 43 17.66 10.49 -2.55
N ALA A 44 18.65 11.31 -2.91
CA ALA A 44 19.70 10.92 -3.86
C ALA A 44 20.51 9.71 -3.36
N CYS A 45 20.87 9.70 -2.07
CA CYS A 45 21.58 8.57 -1.47
C CYS A 45 20.74 7.30 -1.47
N CYS A 46 19.46 7.37 -1.08
CA CYS A 46 18.57 6.22 -1.04
C CYS A 46 18.36 5.64 -2.44
N ARG A 47 18.09 6.48 -3.43
CA ARG A 47 17.94 6.07 -4.83
C ARG A 47 19.18 5.33 -5.35
N PHE A 48 20.37 5.88 -5.08
CA PHE A 48 21.63 5.22 -5.42
C PHE A 48 21.76 3.86 -4.73
N LEU A 49 21.43 3.77 -3.44
CA LEU A 49 21.57 2.53 -2.67
C LEU A 49 20.55 1.46 -3.08
N CYS A 50 19.32 1.85 -3.44
CA CYS A 50 18.34 0.95 -4.05
C CYS A 50 18.90 0.34 -5.35
N TYR A 51 19.49 1.17 -6.22
CA TYR A 51 20.16 0.68 -7.44
C TYR A 51 21.36 -0.22 -7.11
N PHE A 52 22.20 0.20 -6.17
CA PHE A 52 23.36 -0.57 -5.71
C PHE A 52 22.96 -1.97 -5.24
N CYS A 53 21.88 -2.09 -4.46
CA CYS A 53 21.34 -3.39 -4.04
C CYS A 53 20.96 -4.27 -5.23
N ARG A 54 20.34 -3.72 -6.28
CA ARG A 54 19.91 -4.49 -7.46
C ARG A 54 21.06 -5.02 -8.32
N THR A 55 22.25 -4.44 -8.22
CA THR A 55 23.39 -4.84 -9.08
C THR A 55 24.01 -6.18 -8.73
N SER A 56 23.98 -6.61 -7.45
CA SER A 56 24.48 -7.93 -7.06
C SER A 56 23.98 -8.39 -5.69
N ARG A 57 23.90 -9.71 -5.48
CA ARG A 57 23.59 -10.31 -4.17
C ARG A 57 24.61 -9.96 -3.09
N GLN A 58 25.87 -9.75 -3.46
CA GLN A 58 26.91 -9.34 -2.52
C GLN A 58 26.66 -7.91 -2.01
N ASN A 59 26.20 -7.02 -2.89
CA ASN A 59 25.85 -5.65 -2.53
C ASN A 59 24.61 -5.61 -1.64
N GLN A 60 23.59 -6.43 -1.94
CA GLN A 60 22.45 -6.63 -1.03
C GLN A 60 22.89 -7.07 0.36
N LYS A 61 23.75 -8.10 0.45
CA LYS A 61 24.25 -8.62 1.72
C LYS A 61 25.02 -7.55 2.52
N ALA A 62 25.88 -6.78 1.87
CA ALA A 62 26.59 -5.67 2.52
C ALA A 62 25.63 -4.59 3.05
N MET A 63 24.55 -4.33 2.33
CA MET A 63 23.51 -3.39 2.76
C MET A 63 22.64 -3.95 3.89
N PHE A 64 22.36 -5.26 3.87
CA PHE A 64 21.58 -5.96 4.89
C PHE A 64 22.24 -5.90 6.29
N GLU A 65 23.57 -5.83 6.36
CA GLU A 65 24.29 -5.61 7.63
C GLU A 65 23.91 -4.29 8.32
N HIS A 66 23.40 -3.31 7.56
CA HIS A 66 22.94 -2.02 8.06
C HIS A 66 21.41 -1.93 8.22
N LEU A 67 20.68 -3.05 8.07
CA LEU A 67 19.22 -3.07 8.08
C LEU A 67 18.63 -2.45 9.36
N SER A 68 19.16 -2.76 10.55
CA SER A 68 18.64 -2.18 11.80
C SER A 68 18.67 -0.65 11.81
N PHE A 69 19.74 -0.06 11.27
CA PHE A 69 19.91 1.39 11.19
C PHE A 69 18.93 2.01 10.18
N LEU A 70 18.74 1.36 9.03
CA LEU A 70 17.77 1.80 8.02
C LEU A 70 16.35 1.78 8.60
N LEU A 71 16.00 0.73 9.36
CA LEU A 71 14.73 0.64 10.05
C LEU A 71 14.58 1.62 11.21
N GLU A 72 15.65 2.16 11.79
CA GLU A 72 15.53 3.24 12.79
C GLU A 72 15.06 4.56 12.18
N HIS A 73 15.32 4.76 10.89
CA HIS A 73 15.03 5.99 10.17
C HIS A 73 13.98 5.75 9.06
N SER A 74 13.19 4.68 9.16
CA SER A 74 12.27 4.27 8.10
C SER A 74 11.04 5.16 7.94
N ASN A 75 10.72 6.00 8.91
CA ASN A 75 9.60 6.96 8.87
C ASN A 75 9.91 8.23 8.07
N ILE A 76 11.18 8.45 7.69
CA ILE A 76 11.57 9.67 6.98
C ILE A 76 11.00 9.65 5.55
N LEU A 77 10.26 10.71 5.20
CA LEU A 77 9.75 11.00 3.86
C LEU A 77 8.70 10.00 3.32
N LEU A 78 7.98 9.28 4.19
CA LEU A 78 6.99 8.29 3.77
C LEU A 78 5.67 8.88 3.26
N SER A 79 5.32 10.08 3.73
CA SER A 79 4.13 10.88 3.37
C SER A 79 4.19 11.51 1.97
N ARG A 80 5.27 11.25 1.19
CA ARG A 80 5.54 11.87 -0.12
C ARG A 80 5.56 10.81 -1.23
N PRO A 81 4.47 10.63 -1.99
CA PRO A 81 4.36 9.63 -3.05
C PRO A 81 5.48 9.69 -4.11
N SER A 82 5.94 10.89 -4.49
CA SER A 82 7.03 11.08 -5.46
C SER A 82 8.36 10.45 -5.04
N LEU A 83 8.54 10.23 -3.73
CA LEU A 83 9.78 9.72 -3.15
C LEU A 83 9.79 8.20 -2.98
N ARG A 84 8.73 7.49 -3.40
CA ARG A 84 8.71 6.02 -3.42
C ARG A 84 9.92 5.47 -4.18
N GLY A 85 10.61 4.51 -3.58
CA GLY A 85 11.88 3.97 -4.10
C GLY A 85 13.13 4.78 -3.74
N SER A 86 12.98 5.88 -2.99
CA SER A 86 14.06 6.80 -2.61
C SER A 86 14.03 7.18 -1.12
N THR A 87 13.42 6.36 -0.26
CA THR A 87 13.42 6.52 1.21
C THR A 87 14.32 5.49 1.91
N PRO A 88 14.67 5.68 3.19
CA PRO A 88 15.42 4.67 3.95
C PRO A 88 14.71 3.32 4.04
N LEU A 89 13.37 3.31 4.13
CA LEU A 89 12.57 2.09 4.09
C LEU A 89 12.71 1.37 2.73
N ASP A 90 12.84 2.13 1.64
CA ASP A 90 13.04 1.56 0.31
C ASP A 90 14.38 0.84 0.16
N VAL A 91 15.43 1.43 0.75
CA VAL A 91 16.75 0.81 0.81
C VAL A 91 16.71 -0.44 1.68
N ALA A 92 15.97 -0.39 2.80
CA ALA A 92 15.82 -1.52 3.72
C ALA A 92 15.23 -2.74 3.00
N TYR A 93 14.10 -2.60 2.28
CA TYR A 93 13.57 -3.75 1.54
C TYR A 93 14.46 -4.11 0.34
N SER A 94 15.05 -3.15 -0.37
CA SER A 94 15.94 -3.45 -1.52
C SER A 94 17.15 -4.31 -1.11
N SER A 95 17.57 -4.22 0.15
CA SER A 95 18.66 -5.03 0.72
C SER A 95 18.32 -6.52 0.87
N LEU A 96 17.04 -6.92 0.85
CA LEU A 96 16.59 -8.31 1.00
C LEU A 96 15.65 -8.80 -0.12
N MET A 97 15.16 -7.89 -0.97
CA MET A 97 14.24 -8.19 -2.07
C MET A 97 14.79 -9.30 -2.99
N ASP A 98 13.93 -10.25 -3.35
CA ASP A 98 14.24 -11.41 -4.20
C ASP A 98 15.43 -12.26 -3.72
N ASN A 99 15.70 -12.25 -2.40
CA ASN A 99 16.81 -12.96 -1.78
C ASN A 99 16.36 -13.81 -0.60
N THR A 100 16.12 -15.10 -0.86
CA THR A 100 15.61 -16.05 0.14
C THR A 100 16.57 -16.22 1.32
N GLU A 101 17.89 -16.20 1.10
CA GLU A 101 18.88 -16.35 2.17
C GLU A 101 18.82 -15.18 3.16
N LEU A 102 18.68 -13.95 2.65
CA LEU A 102 18.58 -12.76 3.49
C LEU A 102 17.21 -12.65 4.17
N ALA A 103 16.14 -13.05 3.49
CA ALA A 103 14.82 -13.14 4.09
C ALA A 103 14.79 -14.12 5.27
N LEU A 104 15.43 -15.28 5.15
CA LEU A 104 15.59 -16.25 6.26
C LEU A 104 16.54 -15.76 7.36
N ALA A 105 17.47 -14.85 7.04
CA ALA A 105 18.37 -14.25 8.03
C ALA A 105 17.71 -13.11 8.83
N LEU A 106 16.46 -12.73 8.52
CA LEU A 106 15.73 -11.71 9.26
C LEU A 106 15.52 -12.15 10.71
N ARG A 107 15.80 -11.24 11.63
CA ARG A 107 15.63 -11.46 13.06
C ARG A 107 14.30 -10.87 13.53
N GLU A 108 13.69 -11.53 14.51
CA GLU A 108 12.37 -11.15 15.05
C GLU A 108 12.28 -9.68 15.46
N HIS A 109 13.30 -9.15 16.15
CA HIS A 109 13.34 -7.76 16.59
C HIS A 109 13.27 -6.71 15.45
N LEU A 110 13.68 -7.06 14.22
CA LEU A 110 13.60 -6.15 13.07
C LEU A 110 12.15 -6.03 12.57
N LEU A 111 11.45 -7.17 12.46
CA LEU A 111 10.04 -7.18 12.09
C LEU A 111 9.16 -6.61 13.20
N GLU A 112 9.53 -6.80 14.48
CA GLU A 112 8.84 -6.16 15.59
C GLU A 112 8.96 -4.62 15.53
N LYS A 113 10.10 -4.08 15.11
CA LYS A 113 10.28 -2.63 14.92
C LYS A 113 9.30 -2.08 13.87
N ILE A 114 9.15 -2.76 12.74
CA ILE A 114 8.16 -2.41 11.71
C ILE A 114 6.72 -2.51 12.24
N ALA A 115 6.40 -3.58 12.98
CA ALA A 115 5.07 -3.73 13.57
C ALA A 115 4.76 -2.61 14.60
N VAL A 116 5.76 -2.10 15.33
CA VAL A 116 5.59 -0.95 16.21
C VAL A 116 5.30 0.32 15.42
N TYR A 117 6.02 0.61 14.33
CA TYR A 117 5.71 1.78 13.50
C TYR A 117 4.33 1.68 12.85
N LEU A 118 4.00 0.53 12.28
CA LEU A 118 2.67 0.28 11.72
C LEU A 118 1.56 0.45 12.77
N SER A 119 1.78 0.03 14.02
CA SER A 119 0.80 0.24 15.10
C SER A 119 0.60 1.72 15.44
N ARG A 120 1.63 2.56 15.28
CA ARG A 120 1.51 4.02 15.45
C ARG A 120 0.68 4.63 14.34
N CYS A 121 0.88 4.21 13.09
CA CYS A 121 0.03 4.62 11.97
C CYS A 121 -1.45 4.32 12.26
N GLY A 122 -1.76 3.19 12.90
CA GLY A 122 -3.15 2.87 13.30
C GLY A 122 -3.72 3.70 14.46
N LEU A 123 -2.91 4.49 15.17
CA LEU A 123 -3.31 5.22 16.38
C LEU A 123 -3.15 6.74 16.28
N GLN A 124 -2.40 7.22 15.30
CA GLN A 124 -1.99 8.61 15.18
C GLN A 124 -2.33 9.15 13.80
N SER A 125 -2.84 10.38 13.77
CA SER A 125 -3.04 11.14 12.56
C SER A 125 -1.70 11.55 11.94
N ASN A 126 -1.67 11.64 10.61
CA ASN A 126 -0.50 12.17 9.91
C ASN A 126 -0.48 13.71 10.00
N THR A 127 0.33 14.25 10.91
CA THR A 127 0.41 15.70 11.16
C THR A 127 0.87 16.48 9.92
N GLU A 128 1.79 15.92 9.12
CA GLU A 128 2.26 16.55 7.89
C GLU A 128 1.13 16.73 6.87
N LEU A 129 0.25 15.73 6.73
CA LEU A 129 -0.90 15.83 5.84
C LEU A 129 -1.96 16.81 6.38
N VAL A 130 -2.24 16.78 7.70
CA VAL A 130 -3.16 17.75 8.30
C VAL A 130 -2.67 19.19 8.11
N GLU A 131 -1.38 19.43 8.26
CA GLU A 131 -0.78 20.76 8.02
C GLU A 131 -0.88 21.20 6.54
N LYS A 132 -0.85 20.25 5.60
CA LYS A 132 -1.11 20.50 4.17
C LYS A 132 -2.60 20.67 3.84
N GLY A 133 -3.49 20.59 4.84
CA GLY A 133 -4.93 20.79 4.69
C GLY A 133 -5.71 19.53 4.32
N TYR A 134 -5.10 18.34 4.40
CA TYR A 134 -5.82 17.07 4.26
C TYR A 134 -6.72 16.80 5.48
N PRO A 135 -7.83 16.05 5.30
CA PRO A 135 -8.71 15.72 6.40
C PRO A 135 -8.01 14.84 7.43
N ASP A 136 -8.27 15.12 8.71
CA ASP A 136 -7.78 14.27 9.80
C ASP A 136 -8.58 12.97 9.87
N LEU A 137 -7.94 11.86 9.50
CA LEU A 137 -8.55 10.52 9.55
C LEU A 137 -8.50 9.89 10.95
N GLY A 138 -7.66 10.40 11.87
CA GLY A 138 -7.37 9.77 13.17
C GLY A 138 -6.42 8.57 13.10
N TRP A 139 -5.89 8.26 11.91
CA TRP A 139 -4.90 7.22 11.61
C TRP A 139 -4.21 7.54 10.28
N ASP A 140 -3.14 6.81 9.94
CA ASP A 140 -2.33 7.05 8.76
C ASP A 140 -2.31 5.84 7.80
N PRO A 141 -3.19 5.83 6.78
CA PRO A 141 -3.16 4.82 5.73
C PRO A 141 -1.98 4.97 4.76
N VAL A 142 -1.41 6.18 4.62
CA VAL A 142 -0.36 6.48 3.64
C VAL A 142 0.95 5.85 4.07
N GLU A 143 1.40 6.13 5.30
CA GLU A 143 2.62 5.50 5.84
C GLU A 143 2.40 4.03 6.18
N GLY A 144 1.21 3.68 6.68
CA GLY A 144 0.85 2.31 7.03
C GLY A 144 0.99 1.36 5.84
N GLU A 145 0.57 1.78 4.64
CA GLU A 145 0.70 0.99 3.40
C GLU A 145 2.17 0.68 3.08
N ARG A 146 3.08 1.63 3.32
CA ARG A 146 4.52 1.48 3.04
C ARG A 146 5.15 0.41 3.95
N TYR A 147 4.75 0.38 5.23
CA TYR A 147 5.21 -0.65 6.15
C TYR A 147 4.64 -2.03 5.83
N LEU A 148 3.38 -2.11 5.38
CA LEU A 148 2.79 -3.36 4.90
C LEU A 148 3.51 -3.87 3.65
N ASP A 149 3.82 -2.99 2.69
CA ASP A 149 4.58 -3.36 1.49
C ASP A 149 5.99 -3.88 1.84
N PHE A 150 6.67 -3.30 2.83
CA PHE A 150 7.92 -3.85 3.37
C PHE A 150 7.72 -5.29 3.91
N LEU A 151 6.66 -5.52 4.70
CA LEU A 151 6.35 -6.86 5.22
C LEU A 151 6.05 -7.86 4.09
N ARG A 152 5.39 -7.41 3.01
CA ARG A 152 5.11 -8.22 1.81
C ARG A 152 6.38 -8.87 1.26
N PHE A 153 7.46 -8.11 1.13
CA PHE A 153 8.75 -8.61 0.65
C PHE A 153 9.49 -9.52 1.66
N CYS A 154 9.20 -9.37 2.96
CA CYS A 154 9.78 -10.23 3.98
C CYS A 154 9.14 -11.63 4.01
N VAL A 155 7.86 -11.72 3.67
CA VAL A 155 7.08 -12.97 3.72
C VAL A 155 6.98 -13.67 2.37
N TRP A 156 7.31 -13.01 1.26
CA TRP A 156 7.16 -13.57 -0.07
C TRP A 156 8.36 -13.27 -0.96
N VAL A 157 9.02 -14.33 -1.42
CA VAL A 157 10.25 -14.23 -2.21
C VAL A 157 10.16 -15.19 -3.39
N SER A 158 10.41 -14.72 -4.61
CA SER A 158 10.46 -15.56 -5.82
C SER A 158 9.23 -16.43 -6.08
N GLY A 159 8.04 -16.01 -5.62
CA GLY A 159 6.80 -16.77 -5.80
C GLY A 159 6.49 -17.77 -4.68
N GLU A 160 7.28 -17.79 -3.61
CA GLU A 160 7.09 -18.69 -2.47
C GLU A 160 6.98 -17.92 -1.15
N SER A 161 6.22 -18.49 -0.21
CA SER A 161 6.09 -17.94 1.14
C SER A 161 7.28 -18.32 2.01
N VAL A 162 7.81 -17.35 2.75
CA VAL A 162 8.84 -17.57 3.77
C VAL A 162 8.13 -17.87 5.10
N GLU A 163 7.81 -19.15 5.32
CA GLU A 163 6.96 -19.63 6.41
C GLU A 163 7.36 -19.10 7.81
N GLU A 164 8.65 -19.02 8.13
CA GLU A 164 9.10 -18.51 9.44
C GLU A 164 8.74 -17.03 9.63
N ASN A 165 8.93 -16.21 8.59
CA ASN A 165 8.59 -14.80 8.59
C ASN A 165 7.07 -14.61 8.57
N ALA A 166 6.35 -15.37 7.75
CA ALA A 166 4.88 -15.33 7.67
C ALA A 166 4.23 -15.60 9.03
N ASN A 167 4.65 -16.68 9.71
CA ASN A 167 4.15 -17.03 11.04
C ASN A 167 4.48 -15.97 12.09
N LEU A 168 5.64 -15.32 11.98
CA LEU A 168 5.99 -14.21 12.85
C LEU A 168 5.14 -12.96 12.56
N VAL A 169 4.97 -12.58 11.30
CA VAL A 169 4.16 -11.43 10.89
C VAL A 169 2.71 -11.57 11.36
N ILE A 170 2.08 -12.75 11.15
CA ILE A 170 0.73 -13.02 11.68
C ILE A 170 0.71 -12.80 13.20
N ARG A 171 1.69 -13.35 13.94
CA ARG A 171 1.76 -13.19 15.41
C ARG A 171 1.95 -11.74 15.85
N LEU A 172 2.76 -10.96 15.13
CA LEU A 172 3.00 -9.55 15.44
C LEU A 172 1.73 -8.71 15.21
N LEU A 173 1.05 -8.92 14.09
CA LEU A 173 -0.18 -8.19 13.73
C LEU A 173 -1.33 -8.49 14.70
N ILE A 174 -1.56 -9.74 15.09
CA ILE A 174 -2.64 -10.06 16.05
C ILE A 174 -2.35 -9.58 17.48
N ARG A 175 -1.07 -9.38 17.83
CA ARG A 175 -0.68 -8.82 19.14
C ARG A 175 -0.82 -7.30 19.19
N ARG A 176 -0.93 -6.65 18.03
CA ARG A 176 -1.08 -5.20 17.86
C ARG A 176 -2.20 -4.95 16.84
N PRO A 177 -3.47 -5.13 17.26
CA PRO A 177 -4.60 -5.03 16.33
C PRO A 177 -4.70 -3.65 15.66
N GLU A 178 -4.03 -2.62 16.20
CA GLU A 178 -3.90 -1.30 15.59
C GLU A 178 -3.25 -1.34 14.20
N CYS A 179 -2.37 -2.32 13.94
CA CYS A 179 -1.75 -2.52 12.64
C CYS A 179 -2.74 -2.91 11.53
N LEU A 180 -3.94 -3.38 11.90
CA LEU A 180 -4.96 -3.83 10.94
C LEU A 180 -5.80 -2.68 10.38
N GLY A 181 -5.61 -1.47 10.91
CA GLY A 181 -6.46 -0.31 10.62
C GLY A 181 -7.81 -0.36 11.36
N PRO A 182 -8.55 0.78 11.38
CA PRO A 182 -9.78 0.90 12.17
C PRO A 182 -10.89 -0.09 11.81
N ALA A 183 -11.01 -0.51 10.55
CA ALA A 183 -12.12 -1.35 10.09
C ALA A 183 -11.96 -2.83 10.46
N LEU A 184 -10.73 -3.29 10.66
CA LEU A 184 -10.41 -4.71 10.94
C LEU A 184 -9.97 -4.96 12.38
N ARG A 185 -9.83 -3.91 13.20
CA ARG A 185 -9.50 -4.04 14.62
C ARG A 185 -10.76 -3.97 15.49
N GLY A 186 -10.84 -4.81 16.53
CA GLY A 186 -11.92 -4.77 17.51
C GLY A 186 -13.30 -4.99 16.89
N GLU A 187 -14.25 -4.08 17.16
CA GLU A 187 -15.61 -4.06 16.60
C GLU A 187 -15.70 -3.19 15.32
N GLY A 188 -14.61 -3.16 14.52
CA GLY A 188 -14.57 -2.40 13.27
C GLY A 188 -15.65 -2.82 12.27
N GLU A 189 -15.93 -1.94 11.31
CA GLU A 189 -17.05 -2.10 10.36
C GLU A 189 -16.86 -3.20 9.29
N GLY A 190 -15.68 -3.83 9.24
CA GLY A 190 -15.34 -4.87 8.26
C GLY A 190 -14.66 -4.33 7.00
N LEU A 191 -14.00 -5.23 6.26
CA LEU A 191 -13.20 -4.90 5.08
C LEU A 191 -14.07 -4.35 3.95
N LEU A 192 -15.20 -5.00 3.68
CA LEU A 192 -16.06 -4.62 2.57
C LEU A 192 -16.60 -3.20 2.73
N ARG A 193 -17.04 -2.86 3.94
CA ARG A 193 -17.56 -1.53 4.25
C ARG A 193 -16.47 -0.47 4.05
N ALA A 194 -15.26 -0.73 4.54
CA ALA A 194 -14.12 0.16 4.37
C ALA A 194 -13.77 0.39 2.90
N ILE A 195 -13.74 -0.67 2.08
CA ILE A 195 -13.49 -0.58 0.63
C ILE A 195 -14.57 0.25 -0.08
N ILE A 196 -15.84 0.02 0.25
CA ILE A 196 -16.96 0.75 -0.37
C ILE A 196 -16.88 2.24 -0.02
N ASP A 197 -16.64 2.57 1.25
CA ASP A 197 -16.62 3.97 1.71
C ASP A 197 -15.37 4.70 1.21
N ALA A 198 -14.22 4.03 1.16
CA ALA A 198 -12.99 4.55 0.55
C ALA A 198 -13.17 4.84 -0.94
N ASN A 199 -13.80 3.92 -1.69
CA ASN A 199 -14.08 4.13 -3.11
C ASN A 199 -15.02 5.31 -3.34
N LYS A 200 -16.10 5.42 -2.55
CA LYS A 200 -17.02 6.58 -2.62
C LYS A 200 -16.35 7.89 -2.26
N MET A 201 -15.41 7.87 -1.31
CA MET A 201 -14.63 9.05 -0.93
C MET A 201 -13.77 9.52 -2.10
N SER A 202 -13.04 8.59 -2.74
CA SER A 202 -12.23 8.89 -3.93
C SER A 202 -13.10 9.39 -5.10
N ASP A 203 -14.25 8.75 -5.37
CA ASP A 203 -15.18 9.21 -6.41
C ASP A 203 -15.66 10.67 -6.16
N ARG A 204 -15.91 11.04 -4.91
CA ARG A 204 -16.30 12.41 -4.54
C ARG A 204 -15.16 13.41 -4.69
N ILE A 205 -13.94 13.02 -4.30
CA ILE A 205 -12.73 13.84 -4.48
C ILE A 205 -12.52 14.11 -5.97
N ALA A 206 -12.55 13.07 -6.79
CA ALA A 206 -12.38 13.17 -8.23
C ALA A 206 -13.48 14.00 -8.91
N ALA A 207 -14.76 13.80 -8.54
CA ALA A 207 -15.86 14.59 -9.08
C ALA A 207 -15.74 16.08 -8.72
N ARG A 208 -15.27 16.39 -7.51
CA ARG A 208 -15.02 17.78 -7.08
C ARG A 208 -13.85 18.39 -7.85
N ASN A 209 -12.75 17.67 -8.03
CA ASN A 209 -11.58 18.14 -8.77
C ASN A 209 -11.96 18.44 -10.24
N ALA A 210 -12.73 17.55 -10.88
CA ALA A 210 -13.20 17.76 -12.26
C ALA A 210 -14.17 18.96 -12.43
N GLN A 211 -14.97 19.31 -11.41
CA GLN A 211 -15.86 20.48 -11.48
C GLN A 211 -15.11 21.81 -11.38
N VAL A 212 -14.02 21.85 -10.62
CA VAL A 212 -13.18 23.06 -10.47
C VAL A 212 -12.54 23.42 -11.81
N ASP A 213 -12.13 22.41 -12.59
CA ASP A 213 -11.52 22.61 -13.92
C ASP A 213 -12.48 23.21 -14.96
N VAL A 214 -13.80 22.99 -14.82
CA VAL A 214 -14.79 23.36 -15.85
C VAL A 214 -15.52 24.68 -15.54
N GLU A 215 -15.84 24.98 -14.28
CA GLU A 215 -16.73 26.12 -13.97
C GLU A 215 -16.26 27.07 -12.86
N GLY A 216 -15.12 26.84 -12.18
CA GLY A 216 -14.66 27.74 -11.10
C GLY A 216 -15.65 27.92 -9.94
N VAL A 217 -16.68 27.07 -9.84
CA VAL A 217 -17.73 27.09 -8.81
C VAL A 217 -17.59 25.83 -7.95
N SER A 218 -17.31 26.01 -6.65
CA SER A 218 -17.26 24.93 -5.66
C SER A 218 -18.67 24.54 -5.21
N GLY A 219 -19.30 23.59 -5.91
CA GLY A 219 -20.63 23.06 -5.58
C GLY A 219 -20.64 21.88 -4.59
N LEU A 220 -19.48 21.27 -4.32
CA LEU A 220 -19.32 20.13 -3.42
C LEU A 220 -18.36 20.50 -2.28
N ASN A 221 -18.89 20.64 -1.06
CA ASN A 221 -18.08 20.79 0.16
C ASN A 221 -17.40 19.45 0.48
N VAL A 222 -16.26 19.19 -0.14
CA VAL A 222 -15.34 18.10 0.23
C VAL A 222 -14.17 18.72 0.98
N ASP A 223 -13.99 18.30 2.23
CA ASP A 223 -12.87 18.74 3.08
C ASP A 223 -11.59 18.02 2.66
N HIS A 224 -10.98 18.50 1.59
CA HIS A 224 -9.79 17.93 0.96
C HIS A 224 -9.07 19.00 0.12
N PRO A 225 -7.73 19.05 0.10
CA PRO A 225 -7.01 19.98 -0.75
C PRO A 225 -7.24 19.66 -2.23
N LEU A 226 -7.07 20.67 -3.09
CA LEU A 226 -6.99 20.50 -4.53
C LEU A 226 -5.53 20.21 -4.91
N PRO A 227 -5.27 19.46 -6.00
CA PRO A 227 -3.92 19.32 -6.53
C PRO A 227 -3.36 20.69 -6.94
N GLU A 228 -2.07 20.92 -6.70
CA GLU A 228 -1.40 22.19 -7.04
C GLU A 228 -1.12 22.34 -8.56
N GLY A 229 -1.46 21.33 -9.36
CA GLY A 229 -1.38 21.29 -10.81
C GLY A 229 -1.46 19.86 -11.34
N GLU A 230 -1.42 19.68 -12.68
CA GLU A 230 -1.40 18.33 -13.29
C GLU A 230 -0.10 17.55 -12.98
N GLU A 231 0.98 18.24 -12.60
CA GLU A 231 2.28 17.67 -12.25
C GLU A 231 2.50 17.49 -10.74
N ASP A 232 1.46 17.64 -9.91
CA ASP A 232 1.56 17.47 -8.46
C ASP A 232 1.70 15.98 -8.07
N GLU A 233 2.92 15.46 -8.21
CA GLU A 233 3.27 14.06 -7.90
C GLU A 233 3.09 13.69 -6.42
N ASP A 234 3.00 14.68 -5.53
CA ASP A 234 2.80 14.48 -4.09
C ASP A 234 1.33 14.63 -3.65
N TYR A 235 0.41 14.88 -4.59
CA TYR A 235 -1.03 14.88 -4.31
C TYR A 235 -1.50 13.48 -3.88
N ILE A 236 -2.32 13.43 -2.83
CA ILE A 236 -2.83 12.19 -2.26
C ILE A 236 -4.36 12.19 -2.31
N ASP A 237 -4.97 11.22 -3.01
CA ASP A 237 -6.38 10.92 -2.79
C ASP A 237 -6.50 10.08 -1.50
N THR A 238 -7.07 10.68 -0.45
CA THR A 238 -7.24 10.01 0.85
C THR A 238 -8.14 8.77 0.78
N GLY A 239 -9.14 8.75 -0.09
CA GLY A 239 -9.96 7.55 -0.34
C GLY A 239 -9.13 6.45 -0.99
N ALA A 240 -8.33 6.78 -2.00
CA ALA A 240 -7.42 5.84 -2.65
C ALA A 240 -6.34 5.30 -1.70
N ALA A 241 -5.83 6.14 -0.79
CA ALA A 241 -4.86 5.74 0.23
C ALA A 241 -5.45 4.71 1.21
N ILE A 242 -6.66 4.94 1.71
CA ILE A 242 -7.37 3.98 2.58
C ILE A 242 -7.58 2.65 1.86
N LEU A 243 -8.00 2.71 0.59
CA LEU A 243 -8.22 1.53 -0.23
C LEU A 243 -6.91 0.73 -0.44
N SER A 244 -5.83 1.44 -0.77
CA SER A 244 -4.49 0.86 -0.95
C SER A 244 -4.01 0.18 0.33
N PHE A 245 -4.17 0.83 1.49
CA PHE A 245 -3.80 0.25 2.78
C PHE A 245 -4.48 -1.11 3.02
N TYR A 246 -5.81 -1.17 2.90
CA TYR A 246 -6.55 -2.41 3.19
C TYR A 246 -6.26 -3.50 2.15
N CYS A 247 -6.11 -3.15 0.87
CA CYS A 247 -5.75 -4.12 -0.15
C CYS A 247 -4.33 -4.67 0.03
N THR A 248 -3.35 -3.81 0.36
CA THR A 248 -1.98 -4.27 0.68
C THR A 248 -1.97 -5.12 1.95
N LEU A 249 -2.74 -4.77 2.98
CA LEU A 249 -2.89 -5.61 4.18
C LEU A 249 -3.42 -7.00 3.84
N VAL A 250 -4.47 -7.09 3.02
CA VAL A 250 -5.06 -8.35 2.57
C VAL A 250 -4.07 -9.15 1.73
N ASP A 251 -3.31 -8.51 0.82
CA ASP A 251 -2.25 -9.18 0.06
C ASP A 251 -1.17 -9.79 0.97
N VAL A 252 -0.66 -9.01 1.94
CA VAL A 252 0.33 -9.49 2.92
C VAL A 252 -0.21 -10.68 3.70
N LEU A 253 -1.43 -10.59 4.22
CA LEU A 253 -2.05 -11.68 4.97
C LEU A 253 -2.27 -12.93 4.09
N GLY A 254 -2.62 -12.76 2.82
CA GLY A 254 -2.78 -13.85 1.85
C GLY A 254 -1.46 -14.55 1.56
N ARG A 255 -0.36 -13.80 1.44
CA ARG A 255 1.01 -14.35 1.30
C ARG A 255 1.52 -15.02 2.57
N CYS A 256 1.03 -14.59 3.73
CA CYS A 256 1.32 -15.25 5.00
C CYS A 256 0.54 -16.56 5.22
N ALA A 257 -0.49 -16.83 4.41
CA ALA A 257 -1.26 -18.05 4.54
C ALA A 257 -0.37 -19.27 4.25
N PRO A 258 -0.50 -20.36 5.02
CA PRO A 258 0.30 -21.57 4.82
C PRO A 258 -0.11 -22.31 3.55
N ASP A 259 0.84 -22.97 2.90
CA ASP A 259 0.57 -23.76 1.68
C ASP A 259 -0.41 -24.91 1.91
N THR A 260 -1.26 -25.19 0.93
CA THR A 260 -2.21 -26.32 0.93
C THR A 260 -1.53 -27.67 1.22
N LYS A 261 -0.33 -27.88 0.67
CA LYS A 261 0.47 -29.09 0.93
C LYS A 261 0.91 -29.20 2.39
N ILE A 262 1.25 -28.08 3.03
CA ILE A 262 1.65 -28.02 4.45
C ILE A 262 0.43 -28.22 5.34
N ILE A 263 -0.71 -27.63 4.96
CA ILE A 263 -2.00 -27.85 5.65
C ILE A 263 -2.40 -29.32 5.60
N ALA A 264 -2.24 -30.00 4.46
CA ALA A 264 -2.55 -31.41 4.29
C ALA A 264 -1.71 -32.34 5.19
N GLN A 265 -0.52 -31.88 5.62
CA GLN A 265 0.30 -32.60 6.61
C GLN A 265 -0.25 -32.52 8.04
N GLY A 266 -1.33 -31.75 8.28
CA GLY A 266 -2.00 -31.67 9.57
C GLY A 266 -1.21 -30.95 10.65
N LYS A 267 -0.29 -30.04 10.28
CA LYS A 267 0.46 -29.25 11.26
C LYS A 267 -0.48 -28.28 11.99
N ASN A 268 -0.53 -28.38 13.32
CA ASN A 268 -1.42 -27.57 14.16
C ASN A 268 -1.21 -26.06 13.98
N ASP A 269 0.03 -25.61 13.82
CA ASP A 269 0.34 -24.18 13.65
C ASP A 269 -0.22 -23.63 12.34
N SER A 270 -0.14 -24.38 11.24
CA SER A 270 -0.70 -23.99 9.94
C SER A 270 -2.22 -23.94 9.97
N LEU A 271 -2.88 -24.90 10.64
CA LEU A 271 -4.33 -24.88 10.82
C LEU A 271 -4.78 -23.67 11.65
N ARG A 272 -4.03 -23.36 12.72
CA ARG A 272 -4.28 -22.20 13.56
C ARG A 272 -4.08 -20.89 12.80
N ALA A 273 -2.99 -20.75 12.04
CA ALA A 273 -2.75 -19.58 11.21
C ALA A 273 -3.90 -19.36 10.21
N ARG A 274 -4.33 -20.42 9.52
CA ARG A 274 -5.47 -20.35 8.59
C ARG A 274 -6.77 -19.95 9.29
N ALA A 275 -7.04 -20.48 10.49
CA ALA A 275 -8.23 -20.10 11.27
C ALA A 275 -8.20 -18.62 11.67
N ILE A 276 -7.04 -18.10 12.07
CA ILE A 276 -6.85 -16.67 12.38
C ILE A 276 -7.14 -15.82 11.14
N LEU A 277 -6.56 -16.16 9.98
CA LEU A 277 -6.77 -15.41 8.74
C LEU A 277 -8.25 -15.38 8.34
N ARG A 278 -8.96 -16.52 8.46
CA ARG A 278 -10.41 -16.58 8.20
C ARG A 278 -11.24 -15.74 9.17
N SER A 279 -10.79 -15.59 10.42
CA SER A 279 -11.48 -14.74 11.40
C SER A 279 -11.24 -13.26 11.18
N LEU A 280 -10.09 -12.88 10.62
CA LEU A 280 -9.75 -11.48 10.33
C LEU A 280 -10.45 -10.96 9.09
N VAL A 281 -10.56 -11.80 8.04
CA VAL A 281 -11.19 -11.41 6.78
C VAL A 281 -12.24 -12.46 6.39
N PRO A 282 -13.53 -12.19 6.67
CA PRO A 282 -14.63 -13.09 6.33
C PRO A 282 -14.77 -13.30 4.82
N LEU A 283 -15.27 -14.47 4.43
CA LEU A 283 -15.51 -14.81 3.02
C LEU A 283 -16.49 -13.85 2.34
N GLU A 284 -17.52 -13.41 3.07
CA GLU A 284 -18.54 -12.48 2.55
C GLU A 284 -17.91 -11.15 2.12
N ASP A 285 -16.96 -10.63 2.91
CA ASP A 285 -16.27 -9.37 2.59
C ASP A 285 -15.46 -9.48 1.30
N LEU A 286 -14.75 -10.61 1.11
CA LEU A 286 -13.98 -10.88 -0.11
C LEU A 286 -14.90 -10.93 -1.33
N THR A 287 -15.98 -11.71 -1.25
CA THR A 287 -16.94 -11.83 -2.37
C THR A 287 -17.59 -10.49 -2.71
N GLY A 288 -18.00 -9.72 -1.70
CA GLY A 288 -18.59 -8.40 -1.91
C GLY A 288 -17.61 -7.41 -2.52
N ALA A 289 -16.34 -7.43 -2.10
CA ALA A 289 -15.33 -6.51 -2.62
C ALA A 289 -14.97 -6.84 -4.08
N LEU A 290 -14.90 -8.13 -4.43
CA LEU A 290 -14.67 -8.58 -5.80
C LEU A 290 -15.85 -8.25 -6.73
N SER A 291 -17.09 -8.22 -6.22
CA SER A 291 -18.28 -7.87 -7.00
C SER A 291 -18.41 -6.38 -7.32
N LEU A 292 -17.60 -5.51 -6.70
CA LEU A 292 -17.57 -4.07 -7.02
C LEU A 292 -17.18 -3.83 -8.47
N ARG A 293 -17.75 -2.80 -9.10
CA ARG A 293 -17.44 -2.43 -10.49
C ARG A 293 -16.34 -1.38 -10.52
N PHE A 294 -15.47 -1.47 -11.51
CA PHE A 294 -14.54 -0.39 -11.82
C PHE A 294 -15.30 0.82 -12.37
N SER A 295 -14.91 2.01 -11.93
CA SER A 295 -15.43 3.27 -12.48
C SER A 295 -14.71 3.55 -13.82
N LEU A 296 -15.26 3.05 -14.92
CA LEU A 296 -14.67 3.26 -16.24
C LEU A 296 -15.00 4.67 -16.72
N GLN A 297 -13.99 5.53 -16.84
CA GLN A 297 -14.14 6.85 -17.46
C GLN A 297 -14.10 6.69 -18.99
N SER A 298 -15.17 7.11 -19.68
CA SER A 298 -15.22 7.09 -21.14
C SER A 298 -14.44 8.28 -21.69
N PHE A 299 -13.12 8.15 -21.85
CA PHE A 299 -12.29 9.17 -22.51
C PHE A 299 -12.57 9.21 -24.01
N THR A 300 -13.59 9.99 -24.39
CA THR A 300 -13.79 10.43 -25.78
C THR A 300 -13.90 11.95 -25.81
N ILE A 301 -12.83 12.65 -25.46
CA ILE A 301 -12.63 14.05 -25.88
C ILE A 301 -11.45 14.05 -26.86
N PRO A 302 -11.70 14.24 -28.17
CA PRO A 302 -10.63 14.33 -29.15
C PRO A 302 -9.78 15.59 -28.88
N GLY A 303 -8.50 15.41 -28.54
CA GLY A 303 -7.52 16.49 -28.51
C GLY A 303 -6.85 16.79 -27.17
N GLU A 304 -7.27 16.17 -26.05
CA GLU A 304 -6.45 16.16 -24.84
C GLU A 304 -5.30 15.14 -24.97
N GLY A 305 -4.13 15.50 -24.47
CA GLY A 305 -2.94 14.64 -24.48
C GLY A 305 -3.14 13.32 -23.71
N PRO A 306 -2.14 12.44 -23.70
CA PRO A 306 -2.23 11.15 -23.00
C PRO A 306 -2.27 11.37 -21.48
N LYS A 307 -3.47 11.53 -20.92
CA LYS A 307 -3.75 11.40 -19.49
C LYS A 307 -3.98 9.92 -19.17
N SER A 308 -3.48 9.45 -18.03
CA SER A 308 -3.71 8.06 -17.57
C SER A 308 -5.22 7.83 -17.44
N ASP A 309 -5.70 6.70 -17.94
CA ASP A 309 -7.12 6.32 -17.86
C ASP A 309 -7.47 5.52 -16.60
N MET A 310 -6.54 5.46 -15.65
CA MET A 310 -6.73 4.80 -14.36
C MET A 310 -7.80 5.52 -13.54
N PRO A 311 -8.78 4.79 -12.98
CA PRO A 311 -9.75 5.38 -12.07
C PRO A 311 -9.07 5.81 -10.76
N PRO A 312 -9.57 6.87 -10.10
CA PRO A 312 -9.01 7.37 -8.84
C PRO A 312 -9.22 6.40 -7.67
N GLY A 313 -10.30 5.59 -7.71
CA GLY A 313 -10.67 4.66 -6.65
C GLY A 313 -10.19 3.21 -6.87
N LEU A 314 -11.12 2.28 -7.03
CA LEU A 314 -10.84 0.86 -7.18
C LEU A 314 -10.08 0.58 -8.47
N VAL A 315 -8.88 -0.02 -8.35
CA VAL A 315 -8.03 -0.43 -9.47
C VAL A 315 -7.83 -1.96 -9.49
N PRO A 316 -7.41 -2.57 -10.61
CA PRO A 316 -7.29 -4.01 -10.74
C PRO A 316 -6.35 -4.67 -9.71
N ASN A 317 -5.27 -3.99 -9.32
CA ASN A 317 -4.33 -4.48 -8.30
C ASN A 317 -5.01 -4.69 -6.92
N HIS A 318 -6.03 -3.88 -6.59
CA HIS A 318 -6.81 -4.05 -5.37
C HIS A 318 -7.57 -5.38 -5.38
N LYS A 319 -8.25 -5.70 -6.49
CA LYS A 319 -8.93 -6.98 -6.65
C LYS A 319 -7.95 -8.15 -6.70
N GLN A 320 -6.79 -8.00 -7.33
CA GLN A 320 -5.74 -9.02 -7.34
C GLN A 320 -5.35 -9.45 -5.91
N SER A 321 -5.16 -8.47 -5.03
CA SER A 321 -4.84 -8.71 -3.61
C SER A 321 -5.92 -9.54 -2.90
N ILE A 322 -7.19 -9.23 -3.17
CA ILE A 322 -8.35 -9.92 -2.61
C ILE A 322 -8.46 -11.35 -3.15
N VAL A 323 -8.25 -11.55 -4.46
CA VAL A 323 -8.24 -12.88 -5.07
C VAL A 323 -7.13 -13.75 -4.49
N LEU A 324 -5.92 -13.21 -4.32
CA LEU A 324 -4.80 -13.92 -3.71
C LEU A 324 -5.16 -14.45 -2.31
N PHE A 325 -5.75 -13.60 -1.46
CA PHE A 325 -6.17 -14.01 -0.13
C PHE A 325 -7.25 -15.09 -0.20
N LEU A 326 -8.26 -14.92 -1.05
CA LEU A 326 -9.35 -15.87 -1.24
C LEU A 326 -8.82 -17.26 -1.63
N GLU A 327 -7.97 -17.33 -2.65
CA GLU A 327 -7.35 -18.57 -3.12
C GLU A 327 -6.53 -19.23 -2.02
N ARG A 328 -5.65 -18.47 -1.36
CA ARG A 328 -4.70 -18.99 -0.38
C ARG A 328 -5.34 -19.44 0.94
N VAL A 329 -6.39 -18.75 1.40
CA VAL A 329 -6.97 -18.95 2.74
C VAL A 329 -8.24 -19.81 2.71
N TYR A 330 -9.10 -19.58 1.73
CA TYR A 330 -10.37 -20.29 1.58
C TYR A 330 -10.26 -21.42 0.57
N GLY A 331 -9.54 -21.19 -0.52
CA GLY A 331 -9.62 -22.04 -1.71
C GLY A 331 -10.95 -21.86 -2.44
N ILE A 332 -11.00 -22.26 -3.70
CA ILE A 332 -12.21 -22.17 -4.54
C ILE A 332 -12.57 -23.59 -5.01
N GLU A 333 -12.80 -24.49 -4.05
CA GLU A 333 -13.17 -25.88 -4.32
C GLU A 333 -14.69 -26.07 -4.38
N ASP A 334 -15.44 -25.20 -3.70
CA ASP A 334 -16.90 -25.23 -3.70
C ASP A 334 -17.45 -24.67 -5.01
N ARG A 335 -18.30 -25.47 -5.66
CA ARG A 335 -18.85 -25.16 -6.97
C ARG A 335 -19.79 -23.94 -6.92
N ASP A 336 -20.56 -23.81 -5.85
CA ASP A 336 -21.53 -22.73 -5.73
C ASP A 336 -20.81 -21.39 -5.49
N LEU A 337 -19.77 -21.38 -4.64
CA LEU A 337 -18.85 -20.24 -4.50
C LEU A 337 -18.17 -19.87 -5.84
N PHE A 338 -17.66 -20.86 -6.58
CA PHE A 338 -17.03 -20.61 -7.88
C PHE A 338 -17.98 -19.93 -8.87
N PHE A 339 -19.20 -20.46 -9.04
CA PHE A 339 -20.16 -19.86 -9.97
C PHE A 339 -20.59 -18.46 -9.54
N LYS A 340 -20.77 -18.25 -8.23
CA LYS A 340 -21.06 -16.91 -7.71
C LYS A 340 -19.95 -15.91 -8.05
N LEU A 341 -18.69 -16.27 -7.82
CA LEU A 341 -17.53 -15.42 -8.15
C LEU A 341 -17.44 -15.18 -9.67
N LEU A 342 -17.67 -16.21 -10.47
CA LEU A 342 -17.64 -16.12 -11.92
C LEU A 342 -18.69 -15.13 -12.43
N GLU A 343 -19.93 -15.23 -11.97
CA GLU A 343 -21.05 -14.40 -12.41
C GLU A 343 -21.00 -12.97 -11.87
N GLU A 344 -20.72 -12.81 -10.57
CA GLU A 344 -20.83 -11.52 -9.88
C GLU A 344 -19.55 -10.68 -9.99
N ALA A 345 -18.37 -11.31 -10.08
CA ALA A 345 -17.07 -10.64 -10.10
C ALA A 345 -16.30 -10.79 -11.43
N PHE A 346 -15.91 -12.02 -11.81
CA PHE A 346 -14.91 -12.22 -12.88
C PHE A 346 -15.43 -11.94 -14.29
N LEU A 347 -16.65 -12.40 -14.65
CA LEU A 347 -17.22 -12.12 -15.97
C LEU A 347 -17.42 -10.62 -16.24
N PRO A 348 -17.93 -9.83 -15.28
CA PRO A 348 -17.97 -8.37 -15.42
C PRO A 348 -16.59 -7.72 -15.60
N ASP A 349 -15.56 -8.19 -14.90
CA ASP A 349 -14.20 -7.66 -15.03
C ASP A 349 -13.58 -8.02 -16.39
N LEU A 350 -13.84 -9.23 -16.90
CA LEU A 350 -13.49 -9.64 -18.27
C LEU A 350 -14.18 -8.77 -19.32
N ARG A 351 -15.47 -8.45 -19.12
CA ARG A 351 -16.21 -7.53 -20.02
C ARG A 351 -15.61 -6.13 -19.97
N ALA A 352 -15.26 -5.62 -18.79
CA ALA A 352 -14.61 -4.32 -18.65
C ALA A 352 -13.30 -4.25 -19.44
N ALA A 353 -12.49 -5.31 -19.42
CA ALA A 353 -11.27 -5.38 -20.22
C ALA A 353 -11.56 -5.27 -21.72
N THR A 354 -12.56 -5.99 -22.24
CA THR A 354 -12.95 -5.91 -23.67
C THR A 354 -13.51 -4.55 -24.11
N MET A 355 -13.99 -3.73 -23.17
CA MET A 355 -14.50 -2.38 -23.46
C MET A 355 -13.39 -1.33 -23.58
N LEU A 356 -12.19 -1.63 -23.06
CA LEU A 356 -11.04 -0.73 -23.09
C LEU A 356 -10.11 -0.98 -24.28
N ASP A 357 -10.43 -1.97 -25.13
CA ASP A 357 -9.71 -2.22 -26.37
C ASP A 357 -9.90 -1.03 -27.34
N ARG A 358 -8.86 -0.20 -27.46
CA ARG A 358 -8.89 0.98 -28.33
C ARG A 358 -8.53 0.60 -29.76
N LEU A 359 -9.40 0.96 -30.71
CA LEU A 359 -9.21 0.67 -32.14
C LEU A 359 -8.09 1.50 -32.79
N ASP A 360 -7.64 2.58 -32.12
CA ASP A 360 -6.59 3.49 -32.57
C ASP A 360 -5.17 3.00 -32.20
N GLY A 361 -5.05 1.88 -31.46
CA GLY A 361 -3.78 1.36 -30.99
C GLY A 361 -3.13 2.18 -29.88
N GLY A 362 -3.89 3.06 -29.21
CA GLY A 362 -3.41 3.80 -28.04
C GLY A 362 -3.24 2.90 -26.82
N ASP A 363 -2.20 3.16 -26.02
CA ASP A 363 -1.98 2.46 -24.75
C ASP A 363 -3.02 2.91 -23.70
N SER A 364 -3.56 1.95 -22.95
CA SER A 364 -4.48 2.15 -21.82
C SER A 364 -3.84 1.54 -20.58
N ASP A 365 -3.53 2.37 -19.58
CA ASP A 365 -2.95 1.92 -18.31
C ASP A 365 -3.92 1.00 -17.57
N MET A 366 -5.21 1.35 -17.59
CA MET A 366 -6.27 0.55 -17.00
C MET A 366 -6.44 -0.79 -17.72
N GLY A 367 -6.39 -0.80 -19.06
CA GLY A 367 -6.42 -2.01 -19.87
C GLY A 367 -5.24 -2.93 -19.58
N LEU A 368 -4.02 -2.38 -19.48
CA LEU A 368 -2.83 -3.13 -19.08
C LEU A 368 -2.95 -3.71 -17.66
N ALA A 369 -3.45 -2.91 -16.70
CA ALA A 369 -3.66 -3.35 -15.32
C ALA A 369 -4.71 -4.46 -15.23
N LEU A 370 -5.82 -4.36 -15.96
CA LEU A 370 -6.85 -5.39 -16.03
C LEU A 370 -6.31 -6.69 -16.64
N ASN A 371 -5.56 -6.60 -17.74
CA ASN A 371 -4.98 -7.78 -18.37
C ASN A 371 -3.99 -8.50 -17.44
N ARG A 372 -3.20 -7.76 -16.64
CA ARG A 372 -2.35 -8.34 -15.60
C ARG A 372 -3.17 -9.01 -14.50
N TYR A 373 -4.22 -8.35 -14.00
CA TYR A 373 -5.12 -8.92 -13.00
C TYR A 373 -5.78 -10.22 -13.50
N ILE A 374 -6.37 -10.20 -14.69
CA ILE A 374 -7.02 -11.34 -15.33
C ILE A 374 -6.02 -12.47 -15.53
N GLY A 375 -4.88 -12.18 -16.16
CA GLY A 375 -3.88 -13.19 -16.49
C GLY A 375 -3.23 -13.85 -15.26
N ASN A 376 -2.97 -13.07 -14.21
CA ASN A 376 -2.28 -13.56 -13.02
C ASN A 376 -3.22 -14.14 -11.96
N SER A 377 -4.48 -13.73 -11.93
CA SER A 377 -5.38 -14.03 -10.80
C SER A 377 -6.67 -14.73 -11.22
N ILE A 378 -7.26 -14.39 -12.35
CA ILE A 378 -8.53 -14.99 -12.78
C ILE A 378 -8.28 -16.26 -13.60
N LEU A 379 -7.47 -16.18 -14.65
CA LEU A 379 -7.24 -17.32 -15.55
C LEU A 379 -6.72 -18.57 -14.83
N PRO A 380 -5.78 -18.48 -13.87
CA PRO A 380 -5.33 -19.66 -13.14
C PRO A 380 -6.42 -20.36 -12.32
N LEU A 381 -7.52 -19.68 -11.99
CA LEU A 381 -8.66 -20.24 -11.27
C LEU A 381 -9.68 -20.92 -12.19
N LEU A 382 -9.60 -20.68 -13.51
CA LEU A 382 -10.52 -21.23 -14.51
C LEU A 382 -9.99 -22.50 -15.19
N ILE A 383 -8.71 -22.81 -14.99
CA ILE A 383 -7.99 -23.96 -15.56
C ILE A 383 -7.83 -25.01 -14.48
#